data_AF-A3HT00-F1
#
_entry.id   AF-A3HT00-F1
#
_cell.length_a   1.000
_cell.length_b   1.000
_cell.length_c   1.000
_cell.angle_alpha   90.00
_cell.angle_beta   90.00
_cell.angle_gamma   90.00
#
_symmetry.space_group_name_H-M   'P 1'
#
loop_
_entity.id
_entity.type
_entity.pdbx_description
1 polymer ?
#
loop_
_entity_poly.entity_id
_entity_poly.type
_entity_poly.pdbx_seq_one_letter_code
_entity_poly.pdbx_strand_id
1 'polypeptide(L)'
;MKNLIAYRTPNVWTNVLSFFISLTFMIVWLPFIRSLFDGSSYIWGTEYFGLRISGAGVTPSFIFLILQMSLYAALIVGLYRMRNRKLYFGLLGIWWANVFGNLLFDILKNGDTMFHGDTLNVHFSLTYIILPIAAFALFLIIRVMKSEKVGAEIPWGKENKILMYLFLGMLPVLFLLLSSGETSGTSDQIGVILAIAQCFYIPLIFKPFNFNKELKTSNAY
;
A
#
# COMPACT_ATOMS: atom_id res chain seq x y z
N MET A 1 -16.30 -19.14 -3.87
CA MET A 1 -16.15 -17.67 -3.66
C MET A 1 -17.03 -16.95 -4.66
N LYS A 2 -17.95 -16.08 -4.23
CA LYS A 2 -18.70 -15.18 -5.15
C LYS A 2 -17.67 -14.46 -6.03
N ASN A 3 -17.93 -14.35 -7.34
CA ASN A 3 -17.01 -13.68 -8.25
C ASN A 3 -16.80 -12.24 -7.77
N LEU A 4 -15.56 -11.90 -7.42
CA LEU A 4 -15.20 -10.54 -7.03
C LEU A 4 -15.20 -9.67 -8.28
N ILE A 5 -16.29 -8.93 -8.48
CA ILE A 5 -16.56 -8.10 -9.66
C ILE A 5 -15.86 -6.75 -9.53
N ALA A 6 -15.12 -6.34 -10.57
CA ALA A 6 -14.67 -4.97 -10.73
C ALA A 6 -15.74 -4.14 -11.44
N TYR A 7 -15.95 -2.91 -10.97
CA TYR A 7 -16.94 -1.94 -11.49
C TYR A 7 -16.29 -0.78 -12.25
N ARG A 8 -14.95 -0.78 -12.33
CA ARG A 8 -14.16 0.27 -12.99
C ARG A 8 -13.24 -0.35 -14.02
N THR A 9 -13.10 0.36 -15.13
CA THR A 9 -12.15 -0.01 -16.17
C THR A 9 -10.71 0.31 -15.74
N PRO A 10 -9.73 -0.55 -16.08
CA PRO A 10 -8.33 -0.22 -15.88
C PRO A 10 -7.97 1.04 -16.67
N ASN A 11 -7.29 1.99 -16.04
CA ASN A 11 -6.73 3.16 -16.71
C ASN A 11 -5.33 3.48 -16.16
N VAL A 12 -4.57 4.27 -16.91
CA VAL A 12 -3.18 4.61 -16.56
C VAL A 12 -3.09 5.30 -15.20
N TRP A 13 -3.98 6.25 -14.89
CA TRP A 13 -3.95 7.02 -13.65
C TRP A 13 -4.20 6.14 -12.42
N THR A 14 -5.19 5.24 -12.47
CA THR A 14 -5.47 4.31 -11.37
C THR A 14 -4.33 3.32 -11.18
N ASN A 15 -3.70 2.86 -12.27
CA ASN A 15 -2.53 1.99 -12.17
C ASN A 15 -1.34 2.72 -11.52
N VAL A 16 -1.03 3.95 -11.96
CA VAL A 16 0.06 4.73 -11.35
C VAL A 16 -0.23 5.04 -9.88
N LEU A 17 -1.46 5.46 -9.56
CA LEU A 17 -1.87 5.71 -8.17
C LEU A 17 -1.78 4.44 -7.32
N SER A 18 -2.12 3.27 -7.86
CA SER A 18 -1.99 2.00 -7.13
C SER A 18 -0.55 1.66 -6.76
N PHE A 19 0.43 2.03 -7.59
CA PHE A 19 1.85 1.87 -7.24
C PHE A 19 2.28 2.81 -6.11
N PHE A 20 1.77 4.05 -6.10
CA PHE A 20 1.98 4.98 -4.98
C PHE A 20 1.38 4.45 -3.68
N ILE A 21 0.16 3.93 -3.74
CA ILE A 21 -0.50 3.28 -2.59
C ILE A 21 0.33 2.08 -2.11
N SER A 22 0.87 1.27 -3.02
CA SER A 22 1.75 0.14 -2.66
C SER A 22 3.04 0.57 -1.98
N LEU A 23 3.64 1.67 -2.44
CA LEU A 23 4.85 2.22 -1.83
C LEU A 23 4.58 2.63 -0.39
N THR A 24 3.46 3.30 -0.12
CA THR A 24 3.11 3.74 1.25
C THR A 24 2.58 2.57 2.08
N PHE A 25 1.96 1.57 1.46
CA PHE A 25 1.53 0.33 2.12
C PHE A 25 2.70 -0.42 2.75
N MET A 26 3.88 -0.38 2.14
CA MET A 26 5.11 -0.98 2.69
C MET A 26 5.40 -0.53 4.13
N ILE A 27 5.12 0.74 4.45
CA ILE A 27 5.33 1.33 5.79
C ILE A 27 4.45 0.64 6.84
N VAL A 28 3.33 0.04 6.44
CA VAL A 28 2.40 -0.67 7.33
C VAL A 28 2.59 -2.18 7.24
N TRP A 29 2.75 -2.70 6.02
CA TRP A 29 2.89 -4.13 5.76
C TRP A 29 4.10 -4.73 6.45
N LEU A 30 5.26 -4.08 6.34
CA LEU A 30 6.49 -4.62 6.91
C LEU A 30 6.42 -4.70 8.44
N PRO A 31 6.03 -3.64 9.18
CA PRO A 31 5.84 -3.75 10.62
C PRO A 31 4.76 -4.76 11.01
N PHE A 32 3.69 -4.89 10.22
CA PHE A 32 2.60 -5.82 10.49
C PHE A 32 3.08 -7.28 10.42
N ILE A 33 3.74 -7.69 9.33
CA ILE A 33 4.22 -9.07 9.19
C ILE A 33 5.35 -9.38 10.17
N ARG A 34 6.27 -8.43 10.42
CA ARG A 34 7.38 -8.64 11.34
C ARG A 34 6.88 -8.77 12.78
N SER A 35 5.90 -7.97 13.18
CA SER A 35 5.27 -8.13 14.49
C SER A 35 4.58 -9.49 14.65
N LEU A 36 4.04 -10.07 13.57
CA LEU A 36 3.43 -11.40 13.59
C LEU A 36 4.46 -12.53 13.60
N PHE A 37 5.57 -12.40 12.87
CA PHE A 37 6.51 -13.49 12.61
C PHE A 37 7.72 -13.46 13.54
N ASP A 38 8.28 -12.27 13.81
CA ASP A 38 9.43 -12.07 14.72
C ASP A 38 8.97 -11.97 16.18
N GLY A 39 7.66 -11.76 16.40
CA GLY A 39 7.06 -11.58 17.71
C GLY A 39 7.65 -10.38 18.46
N SER A 40 7.91 -10.56 19.76
CA SER A 40 8.37 -9.48 20.66
C SER A 40 9.77 -8.96 20.36
N SER A 41 10.55 -9.66 19.52
CA SER A 41 11.89 -9.22 19.12
C SER A 41 11.87 -8.03 18.15
N TYR A 42 10.79 -7.88 17.37
CA TYR A 42 10.61 -6.76 16.46
C TYR A 42 9.89 -5.61 17.14
N ILE A 43 10.57 -4.45 17.16
CA ILE A 43 10.07 -3.20 17.71
C ILE A 43 9.82 -2.24 16.56
N TRP A 44 8.68 -1.55 16.60
CA TRP A 44 8.34 -0.51 15.64
C TRP A 44 7.81 0.72 16.38
N GLY A 45 7.94 1.87 15.72
CA GLY A 45 7.43 3.13 16.22
C GLY A 45 7.18 4.11 15.08
N THR A 46 6.20 4.98 15.27
CA THR A 46 5.87 6.06 14.35
C THR A 46 5.35 7.25 15.13
N GLU A 47 5.57 8.45 14.61
CA GLU A 47 4.87 9.65 15.05
C GLU A 47 3.63 9.81 14.17
N TYR A 48 2.46 9.85 14.81
CA TYR A 48 1.17 9.96 14.14
C TYR A 48 0.43 11.20 14.67
N PHE A 49 0.43 12.27 13.89
CA PHE A 49 -0.11 13.58 14.22
C PHE A 49 0.33 14.08 15.60
N GLY A 50 1.64 13.97 15.88
CA GLY A 50 2.26 14.40 17.13
C GLY A 50 2.10 13.44 18.30
N LEU A 51 1.44 12.29 18.10
CA LEU A 51 1.37 11.21 19.08
C LEU A 51 2.41 10.14 18.71
N ARG A 52 3.28 9.79 19.66
CA ARG A 52 4.22 8.68 19.49
C ARG A 52 3.50 7.37 19.74
N ILE A 53 3.43 6.52 18.72
CA ILE A 53 2.85 5.17 18.79
C ILE A 53 3.97 4.18 18.56
N SER A 54 4.14 3.22 19.46
CA SER A 54 5.15 2.17 19.32
C SER A 54 4.68 0.84 19.90
N GLY A 55 5.28 -0.24 19.45
CA GLY A 55 4.95 -1.59 19.87
C GLY A 55 6.09 -2.57 19.66
N ALA A 56 5.96 -3.73 20.30
CA ALA A 56 6.83 -4.88 20.08
C ALA A 56 5.95 -6.11 19.88
N GLY A 57 6.10 -6.80 18.75
CA GLY A 57 5.26 -7.94 18.38
C GLY A 57 3.74 -7.68 18.46
N VAL A 58 3.00 -8.71 18.86
CA VAL A 58 1.53 -8.65 19.03
C VAL A 58 1.17 -8.13 20.43
N THR A 59 1.36 -6.84 20.65
CA THR A 59 0.96 -6.09 21.85
C THR A 59 -0.29 -5.25 21.59
N PRO A 60 -0.94 -4.62 22.60
CA PRO A 60 -2.13 -3.80 22.36
C PRO A 60 -1.95 -2.69 21.32
N SER A 61 -0.73 -2.13 21.16
CA SER A 61 -0.43 -1.15 20.11
C SER A 61 -0.49 -1.73 18.69
N PHE A 62 -0.46 -3.05 18.53
CA PHE A 62 -0.69 -3.73 17.26
C PHE A 62 -2.08 -3.41 16.65
N ILE A 63 -3.05 -2.97 17.47
CA ILE A 63 -4.34 -2.49 16.98
C ILE A 63 -4.20 -1.33 15.98
N PHE A 64 -3.18 -0.47 16.17
CA PHE A 64 -2.89 0.61 15.24
C PHE A 64 -2.52 0.04 13.86
N LEU A 65 -1.64 -0.96 13.80
CA LEU A 65 -1.29 -1.62 12.54
C LEU A 65 -2.49 -2.32 11.91
N ILE A 66 -3.37 -2.94 12.70
CA ILE A 66 -4.63 -3.54 12.19
C ILE A 66 -5.52 -2.48 11.54
N LEU A 67 -5.68 -1.30 12.17
CA LEU A 67 -6.48 -0.21 11.62
C LEU A 67 -5.87 0.32 10.31
N GLN A 68 -4.55 0.54 10.28
CA GLN A 68 -3.86 0.96 9.06
C GLN A 68 -3.99 -0.09 7.95
N MET A 69 -3.76 -1.37 8.27
CA MET A 69 -3.96 -2.49 7.34
C MET A 69 -5.38 -2.55 6.80
N SER A 70 -6.39 -2.29 7.64
CA SER A 70 -7.80 -2.26 7.25
C SER A 70 -8.10 -1.11 6.28
N LEU A 71 -7.53 0.08 6.52
CA LEU A 71 -7.61 1.22 5.60
C LEU A 71 -7.02 0.85 4.23
N TYR A 72 -5.80 0.28 4.21
CA TYR A 72 -5.16 -0.13 2.96
C TYR A 72 -5.93 -1.24 2.24
N ALA A 73 -6.42 -2.25 2.96
CA ALA A 73 -7.24 -3.31 2.38
C ALA A 73 -8.52 -2.76 1.74
N ALA A 74 -9.22 -1.86 2.44
CA ALA A 74 -10.40 -1.18 1.92
C ALA A 74 -10.08 -0.35 0.67
N LEU A 75 -8.92 0.30 0.65
CA LEU A 75 -8.49 1.15 -0.45
C LEU A 75 -8.03 0.35 -1.68
N ILE A 76 -7.29 -0.74 -1.48
CA ILE A 76 -6.87 -1.69 -2.52
C ILE A 76 -8.09 -2.35 -3.18
N VAL A 77 -9.05 -2.83 -2.39
CA VAL A 77 -10.34 -3.31 -2.92
C VAL A 77 -11.07 -2.16 -3.63
N GLY A 78 -11.01 -0.98 -3.01
CA GLY A 78 -11.54 0.28 -3.49
C GLY A 78 -11.11 0.64 -4.90
N LEU A 79 -9.86 0.36 -5.30
CA LEU A 79 -9.30 0.70 -6.62
C LEU A 79 -10.23 0.33 -7.78
N TYR A 80 -10.78 -0.89 -7.76
CA TYR A 80 -11.57 -1.41 -8.88
C TYR A 80 -12.93 -2.01 -8.49
N ARG A 81 -13.14 -2.37 -7.21
CA ARG A 81 -14.27 -3.25 -6.80
C ARG A 81 -15.28 -2.58 -5.88
N MET A 82 -15.07 -1.33 -5.50
CA MET A 82 -16.05 -0.61 -4.70
C MET A 82 -17.06 0.10 -5.61
N ARG A 83 -18.31 -0.36 -5.62
CA ARG A 83 -19.38 0.25 -6.44
C ARG A 83 -19.64 1.72 -6.09
N ASN A 84 -19.56 2.07 -4.79
CA ASN A 84 -19.78 3.44 -4.34
C ASN A 84 -18.52 4.30 -4.56
N ARG A 85 -18.51 5.08 -5.65
CA ARG A 85 -17.39 5.99 -6.00
C ARG A 85 -17.12 7.05 -4.94
N LYS A 86 -18.17 7.59 -4.29
CA LYS A 86 -18.00 8.64 -3.28
C LYS A 86 -17.25 8.10 -2.06
N LEU A 87 -17.59 6.88 -1.66
CA LEU A 87 -16.89 6.19 -0.58
C LEU A 87 -15.42 5.93 -0.96
N TYR A 88 -15.15 5.45 -2.19
CA TYR A 88 -13.78 5.24 -2.66
C TYR A 88 -12.96 6.54 -2.68
N PHE A 89 -13.52 7.65 -3.17
CA PHE A 89 -12.85 8.95 -3.15
C PHE A 89 -12.64 9.48 -1.73
N GLY A 90 -13.59 9.23 -0.83
CA GLY A 90 -13.42 9.48 0.60
C GLY A 90 -12.23 8.71 1.17
N LEU A 91 -12.10 7.42 0.83
CA LEU A 91 -10.95 6.59 1.22
C LEU A 91 -9.62 7.12 0.67
N LEU A 92 -9.58 7.57 -0.59
CA LEU A 92 -8.38 8.21 -1.16
C LEU A 92 -8.00 9.49 -0.41
N GLY A 93 -8.98 10.32 -0.05
CA GLY A 93 -8.75 11.51 0.76
C GLY A 93 -8.23 11.18 2.16
N ILE A 94 -8.84 10.19 2.82
CA ILE A 94 -8.39 9.69 4.12
C ILE A 94 -6.97 9.15 4.04
N TRP A 95 -6.64 8.35 3.02
CA TRP A 95 -5.28 7.84 2.79
C TRP A 95 -4.28 8.97 2.57
N TRP A 96 -4.61 9.95 1.73
CA TRP A 96 -3.73 11.09 1.50
C TRP A 96 -3.45 11.86 2.79
N ALA A 97 -4.48 12.12 3.60
CA ALA A 97 -4.33 12.78 4.89
C ALA A 97 -3.54 11.91 5.88
N ASN A 98 -3.82 10.61 5.95
CA ASN A 98 -3.15 9.67 6.83
C ASN A 98 -1.65 9.55 6.55
N VAL A 99 -1.24 9.53 5.27
CA VAL A 99 0.17 9.40 4.89
C VAL A 99 0.83 10.77 4.82
N PHE A 100 0.37 11.63 3.91
CA PHE A 100 1.03 12.90 3.63
C PHE A 100 0.65 13.98 4.64
N GLY A 101 -0.61 14.00 5.10
CA GLY A 101 -1.02 14.92 6.17
C GLY A 101 -0.23 14.67 7.46
N ASN A 102 0.08 13.41 7.78
CA ASN A 102 0.93 13.08 8.91
C ASN A 102 2.37 13.61 8.75
N LEU A 103 3.00 13.36 7.59
CA LEU A 103 4.35 13.84 7.29
C LEU A 103 4.44 15.37 7.23
N LEU A 104 3.43 16.02 6.65
CA LEU A 104 3.37 17.48 6.59
C LEU A 104 3.13 18.08 7.98
N PHE A 105 2.30 17.45 8.81
CA PHE A 105 2.12 17.87 10.19
C PHE A 105 3.44 17.80 10.97
N ASP A 106 4.18 16.71 10.81
CA ASP A 106 5.50 16.52 11.43
C ASP A 106 6.47 17.65 11.03
N ILE A 107 6.59 17.93 9.73
CA ILE A 107 7.41 19.04 9.20
C ILE A 107 6.98 20.39 9.79
N LEU A 108 5.67 20.66 9.87
CA LEU A 108 5.15 21.92 10.38
C LEU A 108 5.40 22.10 11.88
N LYS A 109 5.31 21.02 12.66
CA LYS A 109 5.42 21.06 14.12
C LYS A 109 6.87 21.01 14.58
N ASN A 110 7.64 20.08 14.04
CA ASN A 110 8.99 19.75 14.50
C ASN A 110 10.08 20.45 13.65
N GLY A 111 9.67 21.13 12.57
CA GLY A 111 10.59 21.72 11.62
C GLY A 111 11.07 20.70 10.58
N ASP A 112 12.01 21.13 9.76
CA ASP A 112 12.48 20.32 8.65
C ASP A 112 13.53 19.29 9.09
N THR A 113 13.28 18.03 8.77
CA THR A 113 14.25 16.95 9.01
C THR A 113 15.29 16.93 7.89
N MET A 114 16.56 17.06 8.25
CA MET A 114 17.66 17.09 7.30
C MET A 114 18.28 15.70 7.16
N PHE A 115 18.34 15.19 5.93
CA PHE A 115 19.16 14.05 5.60
C PHE A 115 20.63 14.50 5.58
N HIS A 116 21.44 13.91 6.46
CA HIS A 116 22.86 14.19 6.57
C HIS A 116 23.64 13.08 5.88
N GLY A 117 24.22 13.39 4.72
CA GLY A 117 25.13 12.50 4.04
C GLY A 117 26.57 12.78 4.46
N ASP A 118 27.09 12.04 5.44
CA ASP A 118 28.45 12.25 5.99
C ASP A 118 29.55 12.16 4.93
N THR A 119 29.37 11.35 3.89
CA THR A 119 30.38 11.13 2.84
C THR A 119 30.51 12.27 1.85
N LEU A 120 29.44 13.04 1.61
CA LEU A 120 29.41 14.11 0.60
C LEU A 120 29.13 15.50 1.19
N ASN A 121 28.97 15.59 2.52
CA ASN A 121 28.55 16.80 3.23
C ASN A 121 27.30 17.46 2.59
N VAL A 122 26.38 16.63 2.08
CA VAL A 122 25.13 17.08 1.46
C VAL A 122 24.07 17.09 2.55
N HIS A 123 23.46 18.25 2.75
CA HIS A 123 22.29 18.42 3.59
C HIS A 123 21.07 18.54 2.67
N PHE A 124 20.20 17.54 2.70
CA PHE A 124 18.98 17.57 1.92
C PHE A 124 17.76 17.52 2.84
N SER A 125 16.97 18.58 2.76
CA SER A 125 15.69 18.70 3.46
C SER A 125 14.69 17.65 2.99
N LEU A 126 14.15 16.87 3.91
CA LEU A 126 13.07 15.92 3.61
C LEU A 126 11.82 16.63 3.09
N THR A 127 11.60 17.89 3.46
CA THR A 127 10.49 18.70 2.95
C THR A 127 10.52 18.82 1.42
N TYR A 128 11.70 18.98 0.81
CA TYR A 128 11.83 19.04 -0.66
C TYR A 128 11.54 17.72 -1.37
N ILE A 129 11.51 16.59 -0.66
CA ILE A 129 11.05 15.30 -1.21
C ILE A 129 9.56 15.11 -0.93
N ILE A 130 9.14 15.33 0.32
CA ILE A 130 7.79 15.02 0.79
C ILE A 130 6.76 15.91 0.11
N LEU A 131 7.01 17.22 -0.01
CA LEU A 131 6.03 18.16 -0.55
C LEU A 131 5.72 17.90 -2.04
N PRO A 132 6.71 17.71 -2.95
CA PRO A 132 6.42 17.35 -4.33
C PRO A 132 5.71 16.00 -4.47
N ILE A 133 6.09 14.99 -3.68
CA ILE A 133 5.44 13.68 -3.71
C ILE A 133 3.98 13.78 -3.24
N ALA A 134 3.71 14.52 -2.16
CA ALA A 134 2.36 14.75 -1.66
C ALA A 134 1.48 15.47 -2.68
N ALA A 135 2.01 16.52 -3.32
CA ALA A 135 1.32 17.25 -4.38
C ALA A 135 1.05 16.38 -5.61
N PHE A 136 2.03 15.56 -6.02
CA PHE A 136 1.86 14.62 -7.13
C PHE A 136 0.83 13.53 -6.83
N ALA A 137 0.82 12.99 -5.61
CA ALA A 137 -0.20 12.04 -5.17
C ALA A 137 -1.61 12.67 -5.21
N LEU A 138 -1.75 13.92 -4.78
CA LEU A 138 -3.02 14.65 -4.86
C LEU A 138 -3.45 14.87 -6.31
N PHE A 139 -2.50 15.24 -7.18
CA PHE A 139 -2.74 15.33 -8.61
C PHE A 139 -3.25 14.00 -9.19
N LEU A 140 -2.62 12.87 -8.86
CA LEU A 140 -3.05 11.54 -9.29
C LEU A 140 -4.48 11.23 -8.81
N ILE A 141 -4.84 11.55 -7.56
CA ILE A 141 -6.21 11.40 -7.06
C ILE A 141 -7.19 12.18 -7.93
N ILE A 142 -6.91 13.47 -8.19
CA ILE A 142 -7.75 14.32 -9.04
C ILE A 142 -7.88 13.74 -10.46
N ARG A 143 -6.78 13.22 -11.03
CA ARG A 143 -6.79 12.59 -12.36
C ARG A 143 -7.62 11.31 -12.37
N VAL A 144 -7.53 10.46 -11.36
CA VAL A 144 -8.37 9.27 -11.20
C VAL A 144 -9.84 9.67 -11.16
N MET A 145 -10.21 10.63 -10.29
CA MET A 145 -11.59 11.12 -10.17
C MET A 145 -12.17 11.64 -11.49
N LYS A 146 -11.35 12.34 -12.31
CA LYS A 146 -11.77 12.88 -13.62
C LYS A 146 -11.83 11.83 -14.72
N SER A 147 -10.98 10.81 -14.66
CA SER A 147 -10.83 9.80 -15.71
C SER A 147 -11.70 8.55 -15.50
N GLU A 148 -12.30 8.41 -14.32
CA GLU A 148 -13.10 7.25 -13.97
C GLU A 148 -14.37 7.16 -14.83
N LYS A 149 -14.50 6.03 -15.52
CA LYS A 149 -15.71 5.66 -16.27
C LYS A 149 -16.39 4.50 -15.57
N VAL A 150 -17.70 4.60 -15.39
CA VAL A 150 -18.54 3.46 -14.99
C VAL A 150 -18.77 2.65 -16.25
N GLY A 151 -18.33 1.39 -16.27
CA GLY A 151 -18.54 0.55 -17.44
C GLY A 151 -17.87 -0.80 -17.30
N ALA A 152 -18.69 -1.83 -17.38
CA ALA A 152 -18.38 -3.26 -17.28
C ALA A 152 -18.25 -3.81 -15.84
N GLU A 153 -19.02 -4.87 -15.59
CA GLU A 153 -18.84 -5.78 -14.46
C GLU A 153 -17.81 -6.83 -14.87
N ILE A 154 -16.55 -6.65 -14.46
CA ILE A 154 -15.45 -7.51 -14.92
C ILE A 154 -15.17 -8.54 -13.81
N PRO A 155 -15.47 -9.83 -14.02
CA PRO A 155 -15.24 -10.85 -13.01
C PRO A 155 -13.74 -11.17 -12.84
N TRP A 156 -13.38 -11.56 -11.62
CA TRP A 156 -12.02 -12.01 -11.26
C TRP A 156 -11.56 -13.20 -12.12
N GLY A 157 -10.45 -13.02 -12.85
CA GLY A 157 -9.92 -13.98 -13.80
C GLY A 157 -9.02 -15.07 -13.19
N LYS A 158 -8.48 -15.95 -14.06
CA LYS A 158 -7.50 -16.96 -13.64
C LYS A 158 -6.19 -16.30 -13.23
N GLU A 159 -5.79 -15.27 -13.96
CA GLU A 159 -4.60 -14.45 -13.75
C GLU A 159 -4.61 -13.85 -12.35
N ASN A 160 -5.71 -13.22 -11.95
CA ASN A 160 -5.88 -12.67 -10.62
C ASN A 160 -5.78 -13.75 -9.51
N LYS A 161 -6.32 -14.96 -9.75
CA LYS A 161 -6.24 -16.08 -8.78
C LYS A 161 -4.81 -16.59 -8.63
N ILE A 162 -4.09 -16.73 -9.74
CA ILE A 162 -2.68 -17.14 -9.73
C ILE A 162 -1.85 -16.12 -8.92
N LEU A 163 -2.01 -14.82 -9.21
CA LEU A 163 -1.29 -13.78 -8.48
C LEU A 163 -1.63 -13.79 -6.98
N MET A 164 -2.90 -14.03 -6.62
CA MET A 164 -3.31 -14.17 -5.22
C MET A 164 -2.66 -15.39 -4.55
N TYR A 165 -2.63 -16.54 -5.22
CA TYR A 165 -2.00 -17.74 -4.66
C TYR A 165 -0.49 -17.58 -4.54
N LEU A 166 0.18 -16.91 -5.48
CA LEU A 166 1.60 -16.58 -5.36
C LEU A 166 1.84 -15.66 -4.15
N PHE A 167 1.00 -14.62 -3.98
CA PHE A 167 1.09 -13.74 -2.82
C PHE A 167 0.92 -14.51 -1.50
N LEU A 168 -0.12 -15.35 -1.40
CA LEU A 168 -0.36 -16.16 -0.20
C LEU A 168 0.73 -17.21 0.02
N GLY A 169 1.24 -17.82 -1.05
CA GLY A 169 2.31 -18.81 -1.01
C GLY A 169 3.67 -18.24 -0.59
N MET A 170 3.89 -16.93 -0.76
CA MET A 170 5.06 -16.24 -0.21
C MET A 170 4.99 -16.05 1.31
N LEU A 171 3.80 -16.07 1.94
CA LEU A 171 3.67 -15.83 3.39
C LEU A 171 4.36 -16.91 4.24
N PRO A 172 4.23 -18.23 3.96
CA PRO A 172 5.00 -19.25 4.68
C PRO A 172 6.51 -19.09 4.52
N VAL A 173 6.97 -18.71 3.32
CA VAL A 173 8.40 -18.47 3.07
C VAL A 173 8.90 -17.28 3.89
N LEU A 174 8.13 -16.19 3.92
CA LEU A 174 8.41 -15.03 4.76
C LEU A 174 8.44 -15.38 6.24
N PHE A 175 7.47 -16.17 6.71
CA PHE A 175 7.44 -16.63 8.10
C PHE A 175 8.72 -17.38 8.44
N LEU A 176 9.15 -18.34 7.61
CA LEU A 176 10.39 -19.07 7.85
C LEU A 176 11.61 -18.15 7.84
N LEU A 177 11.74 -17.27 6.85
CA LEU A 177 12.90 -16.39 6.72
C LEU A 177 13.02 -15.38 7.87
N LEU A 178 11.90 -14.82 8.31
CA LEU A 178 11.87 -13.78 9.34
C LEU A 178 11.90 -14.35 10.77
N SER A 179 11.22 -15.49 11.02
CA SER A 179 11.20 -16.12 12.36
C SER A 179 12.48 -16.88 12.71
N SER A 180 13.21 -17.40 11.72
CA SER A 180 14.44 -18.19 11.94
C SER A 180 15.74 -17.41 11.70
N GLY A 181 15.65 -16.20 11.16
CA GLY A 181 16.81 -15.39 10.85
C GLY A 181 17.40 -14.72 12.09
N GLU A 182 18.74 -14.71 12.18
CA GLU A 182 19.44 -13.76 13.04
C GLU A 182 19.06 -12.34 12.61
N THR A 183 18.86 -11.43 13.57
CA THR A 183 18.55 -10.03 13.28
C THR A 183 19.61 -9.44 12.36
N SER A 184 19.21 -8.91 11.20
CA SER A 184 20.11 -8.40 10.14
C SER A 184 20.93 -9.45 9.37
N GLY A 185 20.71 -10.75 9.61
CA GLY A 185 21.31 -11.85 8.84
C GLY A 185 20.75 -11.94 7.41
N THR A 186 21.40 -12.72 6.55
CA THR A 186 21.02 -12.83 5.12
C THR A 186 19.57 -13.30 4.92
N SER A 187 19.08 -14.23 5.74
CA SER A 187 17.68 -14.70 5.67
C SER A 187 16.68 -13.59 6.00
N ASP A 188 16.96 -12.78 7.02
CA ASP A 188 16.15 -11.61 7.41
C ASP A 188 16.11 -10.58 6.28
N GLN A 189 17.26 -10.26 5.68
CA GLN A 189 17.35 -9.34 4.54
C GLN A 189 16.53 -9.83 3.33
N ILE A 190 16.62 -11.12 3.00
CA ILE A 190 15.82 -11.72 1.92
C ILE A 190 14.33 -11.63 2.27
N GLY A 191 13.96 -11.92 3.53
CA GLY A 191 12.59 -11.79 4.03
C GLY A 191 12.05 -10.37 3.85
N VAL A 192 12.82 -9.35 4.23
CA VAL A 192 12.45 -7.94 4.04
C VAL A 192 12.25 -7.60 2.56
N ILE A 193 13.18 -7.99 1.69
CA ILE A 193 13.08 -7.73 0.24
C ILE A 193 11.82 -8.39 -0.34
N LEU A 194 11.54 -9.64 0.04
CA LEU A 194 10.33 -10.35 -0.40
C LEU A 194 9.05 -9.67 0.10
N ALA A 195 9.04 -9.16 1.33
CA ALA A 195 7.92 -8.41 1.88
C ALA A 195 7.68 -7.08 1.14
N ILE A 196 8.75 -6.39 0.75
CA ILE A 196 8.69 -5.18 -0.09
C ILE A 196 8.12 -5.54 -1.46
N ALA A 197 8.62 -6.61 -2.09
CA ALA A 197 8.13 -7.08 -3.38
C ALA A 197 6.63 -7.44 -3.34
N GLN A 198 6.16 -8.07 -2.25
CA GLN A 198 4.75 -8.36 -2.02
C GLN A 198 3.87 -7.09 -2.08
N CYS A 199 4.34 -5.96 -1.55
CA CYS A 199 3.58 -4.70 -1.58
C CYS A 199 3.26 -4.24 -3.00
N PHE A 200 4.24 -4.35 -3.91
CA PHE A 200 4.08 -3.97 -5.32
C PHE A 200 3.29 -5.00 -6.14
N TYR A 201 3.16 -6.23 -5.63
CA TYR A 201 2.39 -7.28 -6.28
C TYR A 201 0.88 -7.08 -6.14
N ILE A 202 0.44 -6.49 -5.02
CA ILE A 202 -0.98 -6.34 -4.67
C ILE A 202 -1.80 -5.61 -5.75
N PRO A 203 -1.37 -4.46 -6.31
CA PRO A 203 -2.10 -3.81 -7.39
C PRO A 203 -2.36 -4.70 -8.59
N LEU A 204 -1.40 -5.58 -8.91
CA LEU A 204 -1.51 -6.53 -10.02
C LEU A 204 -2.59 -7.58 -9.70
N ILE A 205 -2.65 -8.08 -8.46
CA ILE A 205 -3.68 -9.04 -8.03
C ILE A 205 -5.08 -8.47 -8.25
N PHE A 206 -5.29 -7.17 -8.00
CA PHE A 206 -6.60 -6.53 -8.11
C PHE A 206 -6.86 -5.90 -9.48
N LYS A 207 -5.92 -5.91 -10.43
CA LYS A 207 -6.15 -5.35 -11.78
C LYS A 207 -7.19 -6.19 -12.56
N PRO A 208 -8.21 -5.60 -13.20
CA PRO A 208 -9.19 -6.38 -13.97
C PRO A 208 -8.64 -6.85 -15.33
N PHE A 209 -8.01 -8.03 -15.38
CA PHE A 209 -7.37 -8.57 -16.60
C PHE A 209 -8.37 -9.00 -17.69
N ASN A 210 -9.57 -9.43 -17.33
CA ASN A 210 -10.58 -9.91 -18.29
C ASN A 210 -11.30 -8.79 -19.05
N PHE A 211 -10.95 -7.52 -18.82
CA PHE A 211 -11.61 -6.37 -19.47
C PHE A 211 -11.67 -6.48 -21.00
N ASN A 212 -10.58 -6.91 -21.65
CA ASN A 212 -10.52 -7.04 -23.11
C ASN A 212 -11.41 -8.17 -23.65
N LYS A 213 -11.70 -9.19 -22.85
CA LYS A 213 -12.60 -10.30 -23.24
C LYS A 213 -14.06 -9.81 -23.20
N GLU A 214 -14.41 -9.06 -22.16
CA GLU A 214 -15.76 -8.47 -22.01
C GLU A 214 -16.06 -7.41 -23.08
N LEU A 215 -15.07 -6.59 -23.46
CA LEU A 215 -15.24 -5.63 -24.57
C LEU A 215 -15.52 -6.33 -25.92
N LYS A 216 -14.89 -7.47 -26.16
CA LYS A 216 -15.09 -8.25 -27.39
C LYS A 216 -16.46 -8.91 -27.43
N THR A 217 -16.95 -9.43 -26.31
CA THR A 217 -18.30 -10.01 -26.23
C THR A 217 -19.38 -8.94 -26.34
N SER A 218 -19.19 -7.75 -25.76
CA SER A 218 -20.18 -6.66 -25.86
C SER A 218 -20.32 -6.07 -27.26
N ASN A 219 -19.30 -6.16 -28.12
CA ASN A 219 -19.33 -5.66 -29.49
C ASN A 219 -19.76 -6.73 -30.52
N ALA A 220 -20.00 -7.96 -30.08
CA ALA A 220 -20.41 -9.08 -30.94
C ALA A 220 -21.94 -9.28 -30.97
N TYR A 221 -22.68 -8.45 -30.24
CA TYR A 221 -24.14 -8.36 -30.20
C TYR A 221 -24.58 -6.96 -30.63
#